data_AF-A0A821B3M7-F1
#
_entry.id   AF-A0A821B3M7-F1
#
_cell.length_a   1.000
_cell.length_b   1.000
_cell.length_c   1.000
_cell.angle_alpha   90.00
_cell.angle_beta   90.00
_cell.angle_gamma   90.00
#
_symmetry.space_group_name_H-M   'P 1'
#
loop_
_entity.id
_entity.type
_entity.pdbx_description
1 polymer ?
#
loop_
_entity_poly.entity_id
_entity_poly.type
_entity_poly.pdbx_seq_one_letter_code
_entity_poly.pdbx_strand_id
1 'polypeptide(L)' 'GALPFDDDNLRQLLEKVKKGIFHIPHFVPADCQQLLRGMIETDPHKRLT' A
#
# COMPACT_ATOMS: atom_id res chain seq x y z
N GLY A 1 3.99 4.91 13.80
CA GLY A 1 3.75 4.66 12.36
C GLY A 1 2.61 3.67 12.24
N ALA A 2 1.82 3.75 11.18
CA ALA A 2 0.70 2.83 10.91
C ALA A 2 1.06 1.93 9.71
N LEU A 3 0.51 0.72 9.68
CA LEU A 3 0.66 -0.20 8.55
C LEU A 3 -0.19 0.31 7.36
N PRO A 4 0.26 0.10 6.11
CA PRO A 4 -0.51 0.47 4.92
C PRO A 4 -1.80 -0.34 4.79
N PHE A 5 -1.85 -1.55 5.36
CA PHE A 5 -3.03 -2.39 5.46
C PHE A 5 -3.14 -2.91 6.89
N ASP A 6 -4.24 -2.61 7.57
CA ASP A 6 -4.52 -3.08 8.92
C ASP A 6 -6.04 -3.26 9.11
N ASP A 7 -6.42 -4.29 9.86
CA ASP A 7 -7.80 -4.61 10.24
C ASP A 7 -7.82 -5.67 11.35
N ASP A 8 -8.72 -5.52 12.32
CA ASP A 8 -8.92 -6.51 13.39
C ASP A 8 -9.44 -7.85 12.85
N ASN A 9 -10.11 -7.83 11.69
CA ASN A 9 -10.61 -9.02 11.02
C ASN A 9 -9.67 -9.45 9.88
N LEU A 10 -9.08 -10.65 10.02
CA LEU A 10 -8.17 -11.22 9.03
C LEU A 10 -8.76 -11.25 7.60
N ARG A 11 -10.06 -11.50 7.46
CA ARG A 11 -10.71 -11.52 6.13
C ARG A 11 -10.73 -10.13 5.51
N GLN A 12 -11.01 -9.09 6.31
CA GLN A 12 -11.01 -7.71 5.82
C GLN A 12 -9.59 -7.22 5.50
N LEU A 13 -8.60 -7.61 6.32
CA LEU A 13 -7.19 -7.37 6.04
C LEU A 13 -6.80 -7.94 4.66
N LEU A 14 -7.12 -9.21 4.40
CA LEU A 14 -6.81 -9.86 3.13
C LEU A 14 -7.49 -9.17 1.94
N GLU A 15 -8.73 -8.73 2.09
CA GLU A 15 -9.43 -7.98 1.05
C GLU A 15 -8.80 -6.60 0.79
N LYS A 16 -8.33 -5.90 1.84
CA LYS A 16 -7.60 -4.63 1.71
C LYS A 16 -6.28 -4.82 0.97
N VAL A 17 -5.51 -5.84 1.33
CA VAL A 17 -4.24 -6.19 0.67
C VAL A 17 -4.47 -6.53 -0.81
N LYS A 18 -5.48 -7.34 -1.13
CA LYS A 18 -5.82 -7.68 -2.51
C LYS A 18 -6.25 -6.46 -3.34
N LYS A 19 -6.98 -5.54 -2.73
CA LYS A 19 -7.39 -4.29 -3.40
C LYS A 19 -6.21 -3.35 -3.65
N GLY A 20 -5.13 -3.45 -2.87
CA GLY A 20 -3.97 -2.57 -3.00
C GLY A 20 -4.22 -1.12 -2.63
N ILE A 21 -5.34 -0.82 -1.97
CA ILE A 21 -5.70 0.55 -1.59
C ILE A 21 -5.12 0.84 -0.22
N PHE A 22 -4.16 1.75 -0.16
CA PHE A 22 -3.57 2.27 1.08
C PHE A 22 -3.51 3.79 1.05
N HIS A 23 -3.50 4.39 2.24
CA HIS A 23 -3.43 5.84 2.39
C HIS A 23 -1.99 6.29 2.62
N ILE A 24 -1.53 7.26 1.84
CA ILE A 24 -0.22 7.90 2.02
C ILE A 24 -0.45 9.30 2.59
N PRO A 25 0.08 9.62 3.78
CA PRO A 25 -0.10 10.94 4.37
C PRO A 25 0.53 12.06 3.53
N HIS A 26 -0.06 13.26 3.59
CA HIS A 26 0.39 14.42 2.79
C HIS A 26 1.79 14.93 3.18
N PHE A 27 2.27 14.61 4.39
CA PHE A 27 3.61 14.97 4.85
C PHE A 27 4.72 14.13 4.17
N VAL A 28 4.36 13.04 3.47
CA VAL A 28 5.32 12.23 2.71
C VAL A 28 5.64 12.95 1.40
N PRO A 29 6.93 13.21 1.08
CA PRO A 29 7.32 13.85 -0.18
C PRO A 29 6.81 13.09 -1.41
N ALA A 30 6.47 13.80 -2.48
CA ALA A 30 5.88 13.23 -3.70
C ALA A 30 6.70 12.05 -4.27
N ASP A 31 8.02 12.19 -4.29
CA ASP A 31 8.95 11.16 -4.77
C ASP A 31 8.86 9.87 -3.93
N CYS A 32 8.75 10.02 -2.61
CA CYS A 32 8.53 8.90 -1.69
C CYS A 32 7.14 8.29 -1.87
N GLN A 33 6.10 9.09 -2.15
CA GLN A 33 4.77 8.56 -2.45
C GLN A 33 4.78 7.71 -3.71
N GLN A 34 5.45 8.16 -4.77
CA GLN A 34 5.60 7.41 -6.01
C GLN A 34 6.38 6.11 -5.79
N LEU A 35 7.48 6.16 -5.04
CA LEU A 35 8.24 4.98 -4.66
C LEU A 35 7.36 3.96 -3.91
N LEU A 36 6.62 4.41 -2.88
CA LEU A 36 5.72 3.55 -2.12
C LEU A 36 4.63 2.91 -2.98
N ARG A 37 4.04 3.68 -3.91
CA ARG A 37 3.04 3.16 -4.87
C ARG A 37 3.63 2.05 -5.75
N GLY A 38 4.85 2.22 -6.23
CA GLY A 38 5.52 1.22 -7.04
C GLY A 38 5.97 -0.02 -6.26
N MET A 39 6.38 0.14 -4.99
CA MET A 39 6.79 -0.98 -4.14
C MET A 39 5.58 -1.80 -3.64
N ILE A 40 4.47 -1.13 -3.34
CA ILE A 40 3.23 -1.74 -2.83
C ILE A 40 2.25 -2.03 -3.99
N GLU A 41 2.77 -2.15 -5.21
CA GLU A 41 1.98 -2.52 -6.37
C GLU A 41 1.49 -3.98 -6.26
N THR A 42 0.19 -4.14 -6.50
CA THR A 42 -0.51 -5.43 -6.47
C THR A 42 -0.14 -6.34 -7.63
N ASP A 43 0.10 -5.76 -8.81
CA ASP A 43 0.55 -6.49 -10.00
C ASP A 43 2.07 -6.74 -9.91
N PRO A 44 2.53 -7.98 -9.74
CA PRO A 44 3.95 -8.28 -9.61
C PRO A 44 4.78 -7.86 -10.82
N HIS A 45 4.17 -7.76 -12.01
CA HIS A 45 4.86 -7.35 -13.24
C HIS A 45 5.04 -5.83 -13.34
N LYS A 46 4.23 -5.05 -12.61
CA LYS A 46 4.33 -3.58 -12.54
C LYS A 46 5.06 -3.11 -11.28
N ARG A 47 5.28 -4.01 -10.33
CA ARG A 47 6.00 -3.72 -9.09
C ARG A 47 7.45 -3.35 -9.38
N LEU A 48 7.90 -2.27 -8.75
CA LEU A 48 9.29 -1.84 -8.78
C LEU A 48 10.19 -2.93 -8.18
N THR A 49 11.26 -3.30 -8.90
CA THR A 49 12.27 -4.31 -8.51
C THR A 49 13.62 -3.67 -8.23
#